data_AF-A0A3Q9NYC7-F1
#
_entry.id   AF-A0A3Q9NYC7-F1
#
_cell.length_a   1.000
_cell.length_b   1.000
_cell.length_c   1.000
_cell.angle_alpha   90.00
_cell.angle_beta   90.00
_cell.angle_gamma   90.00
#
_symmetry.space_group_name_H-M   'P 1'
#
loop_
_entity.id
_entity.type
_entity.pdbx_description
1 polymer ?
#
loop_
_entity_poly.entity_id
_entity_poly.type
_entity_poly.pdbx_seq_one_letter_code
_entity_poly.pdbx_strand_id
1 'polypeptide(L)'
;MNFSDRLIYLQSWWVASELIRRHPEIDLLETHPGGGQYDCLTIVSTHSLPGTVHIDLNRKGRIHIHSGFSPRFDESKWDIRHPVEWSAESEQIDRRLVPRFLEAAVGLPVPTESPLTTPKTLVFRVIYQLLLFTLNEPQEWEVQSALFDSDGMDTDWDPNYFADVTSARLALAQSSNPNQQQSHFWAVVRDGRCLALLQENGTLHRPDSEPTELMSLYDDSHRDILRTAMKVRQLITAPT
;
A
#
# COMPACT_ATOMS: atom_id res chain seq x y z
N MET A 1 13.49 7.36 -10.23
CA MET A 1 14.00 6.17 -9.51
C MET A 1 14.89 5.31 -10.39
N ASN A 2 15.98 4.75 -9.86
CA ASN A 2 16.75 3.69 -10.56
C ASN A 2 16.02 2.33 -10.44
N PHE A 3 16.50 1.29 -11.13
CA PHE A 3 15.82 -0.03 -11.12
C PHE A 3 15.78 -0.68 -9.72
N SER A 4 16.86 -0.57 -8.94
CA SER A 4 16.90 -1.08 -7.57
C SER A 4 15.88 -0.37 -6.68
N ASP A 5 15.73 0.94 -6.80
CA ASP A 5 14.72 1.71 -6.06
C ASP A 5 13.31 1.23 -6.44
N ARG A 6 13.03 1.05 -7.74
CA ARG A 6 11.73 0.53 -8.22
C ARG A 6 11.45 -0.88 -7.71
N LEU A 7 12.48 -1.73 -7.60
CA LEU A 7 12.33 -3.06 -7.04
C LEU A 7 11.97 -2.98 -5.55
N ILE A 8 12.69 -2.19 -4.75
CA ILE A 8 12.38 -1.98 -3.33
C ILE A 8 10.96 -1.43 -3.16
N TYR A 9 10.59 -0.45 -3.97
CA TYR A 9 9.25 0.13 -3.99
C TYR A 9 8.17 -0.92 -4.28
N LEU A 10 8.39 -1.79 -5.26
CA LEU A 10 7.50 -2.91 -5.54
C LEU A 10 7.46 -3.90 -4.36
N GLN A 11 8.61 -4.18 -3.73
CA GLN A 11 8.69 -5.11 -2.59
C GLN A 11 7.93 -4.60 -1.37
N SER A 12 8.03 -3.31 -1.05
CA SER A 12 7.29 -2.73 0.08
C SER A 12 5.79 -2.86 -0.14
N TRP A 13 5.30 -2.59 -1.34
CA TRP A 13 3.90 -2.77 -1.71
C TRP A 13 3.48 -4.25 -1.68
N TRP A 14 4.34 -5.17 -2.11
CA TRP A 14 4.07 -6.60 -2.02
C TRP A 14 3.90 -7.05 -0.57
N VAL A 15 4.86 -6.73 0.31
CA VAL A 15 4.82 -7.09 1.74
C VAL A 15 3.59 -6.48 2.42
N ALA A 16 3.32 -5.18 2.19
CA ALA A 16 2.13 -4.51 2.72
C ALA A 16 0.83 -5.19 2.25
N SER A 17 0.72 -5.48 0.95
CA SER A 17 -0.48 -6.11 0.39
C SER A 17 -0.73 -7.50 0.97
N GLU A 18 0.32 -8.29 1.23
CA GLU A 18 0.19 -9.61 1.84
C GLU A 18 -0.21 -9.54 3.31
N LEU A 19 0.36 -8.60 4.08
CA LEU A 19 -0.01 -8.40 5.48
C LEU A 19 -1.47 -7.96 5.60
N ILE A 20 -1.91 -6.96 4.83
CA ILE A 20 -3.30 -6.48 4.88
C ILE A 20 -4.28 -7.54 4.37
N ARG A 21 -3.91 -8.34 3.36
CA ARG A 21 -4.74 -9.46 2.89
C ARG A 21 -4.95 -10.51 3.98
N ARG A 22 -3.96 -10.73 4.84
CA ARG A 22 -4.00 -11.71 5.94
C ARG A 22 -4.63 -11.12 7.21
N HIS A 23 -4.56 -9.79 7.35
CA HIS A 23 -5.00 -9.01 8.50
C HIS A 23 -5.76 -7.76 8.04
N PRO A 24 -6.98 -7.89 7.49
CA PRO A 24 -7.73 -6.75 6.94
C PRO A 24 -8.07 -5.66 7.98
N GLU A 25 -7.94 -5.96 9.27
CA GLU A 25 -8.18 -5.08 10.41
C GLU A 25 -7.03 -4.10 10.74
N ILE A 26 -5.85 -4.28 10.15
CA ILE A 26 -4.72 -3.35 10.29
C ILE A 26 -4.78 -2.27 9.22
N ASP A 27 -4.21 -1.11 9.51
CA ASP A 27 -4.15 0.03 8.60
C ASP A 27 -2.77 0.16 7.97
N LEU A 28 -2.77 0.75 6.78
CA LEU A 28 -1.57 1.12 6.04
C LEU A 28 -1.58 2.63 5.86
N LEU A 29 -0.46 3.26 6.18
CA LEU A 29 -0.26 4.69 6.01
C LEU A 29 1.02 4.89 5.21
N GLU A 30 1.09 5.98 4.44
CA GLU A 30 2.39 6.52 4.03
C GLU A 30 2.85 7.48 5.11
N THR A 31 4.10 7.35 5.56
CA THR A 31 4.67 8.23 6.59
C THR A 31 6.09 8.62 6.20
N HIS A 32 6.53 9.78 6.70
CA HIS A 32 7.87 10.27 6.45
C HIS A 32 8.66 10.57 7.74
N PRO A 33 9.06 9.54 8.53
CA PRO A 33 9.77 9.74 9.78
C PRO A 33 11.06 10.54 9.63
N GLY A 34 11.49 11.19 10.72
CA GLY A 34 12.70 12.00 10.74
C GLY A 34 12.58 13.32 9.96
N GLY A 35 11.36 13.81 9.76
CA GLY A 35 11.09 15.07 9.05
C GLY A 35 11.26 14.96 7.53
N GLY A 36 10.78 13.87 6.91
CA GLY A 36 10.96 13.66 5.46
C GLY A 36 12.18 12.84 5.06
N GLN A 37 13.01 12.41 6.00
CA GLN A 37 14.24 11.66 5.68
C GLN A 37 13.97 10.26 5.13
N TYR A 38 12.83 9.68 5.53
CA TYR A 38 12.41 8.35 5.11
C TYR A 38 11.09 8.41 4.37
N ASP A 39 10.88 7.42 3.51
CA ASP A 39 9.60 7.16 2.84
C ASP A 39 9.16 5.75 3.23
N CYS A 40 8.13 5.65 4.07
CA CYS A 40 7.68 4.40 4.66
C CYS A 40 6.28 4.06 4.17
N LEU A 41 6.03 2.76 3.93
CA LEU A 41 4.70 2.20 4.12
C LEU A 41 4.62 1.70 5.56
N THR A 42 3.81 2.34 6.38
CA THR A 42 3.69 2.09 7.81
C THR A 42 2.44 1.29 8.10
N ILE A 43 2.62 0.15 8.75
CA ILE A 43 1.55 -0.78 9.13
C ILE A 43 1.26 -0.60 10.61
N VAL A 44 0.02 -0.28 10.94
CA VAL A 44 -0.42 -0.04 12.32
C VAL A 44 -1.70 -0.78 12.66
N SER A 45 -1.84 -1.21 13.91
CA SER A 45 -3.09 -1.78 14.42
C SER A 45 -4.09 -0.67 14.78
N THR A 46 -5.36 -0.85 14.41
CA THR A 46 -6.46 -0.08 15.00
C THR A 46 -6.59 -0.35 16.50
N HIS A 47 -7.22 0.56 17.25
CA HIS A 47 -7.42 0.48 18.71
C HIS A 47 -8.14 -0.80 19.21
N SER A 48 -8.61 -1.66 18.31
CA SER A 48 -9.41 -2.86 18.59
C SER A 48 -8.59 -4.14 18.76
N LEU A 49 -7.30 -4.15 18.39
CA LEU A 49 -6.43 -5.33 18.49
C LEU A 49 -5.59 -5.34 19.79
N PRO A 50 -5.40 -6.50 20.44
CA PRO A 50 -4.47 -6.61 21.56
C PRO A 50 -3.01 -6.51 21.05
N GLY A 51 -2.32 -5.45 21.49
CA GLY A 51 -0.96 -5.12 21.08
C GLY A 51 -0.97 -4.01 20.01
N THR A 52 -0.06 -3.04 20.15
CA THR A 52 0.14 -2.01 19.13
C THR A 52 1.04 -2.59 18.04
N VAL A 53 0.53 -2.91 16.85
CA VAL A 53 1.38 -3.20 15.68
C VAL A 53 1.92 -1.87 15.16
N HIS A 54 3.23 -1.80 14.91
CA HIS A 54 3.87 -0.67 14.25
C HIS A 54 5.10 -1.18 13.50
N ILE A 55 4.97 -1.28 12.18
CA ILE A 55 6.04 -1.75 11.28
C ILE A 55 6.24 -0.70 10.19
N ASP A 56 7.47 -0.25 10.01
CA ASP A 56 7.84 0.67 8.93
C ASP A 56 8.56 -0.10 7.83
N LEU A 57 7.95 -0.16 6.65
CA LEU A 57 8.58 -0.64 5.43
C LEU A 57 9.31 0.55 4.78
N ASN A 58 10.47 0.93 5.30
CA ASN A 58 11.25 2.08 4.82
C ASN A 58 11.84 1.81 3.43
N ARG A 59 11.28 2.44 2.40
CA ARG A 59 11.63 2.26 0.98
C ARG A 59 13.03 2.79 0.62
N LYS A 60 13.64 3.58 1.51
CA LYS A 60 15.01 4.10 1.40
C LYS A 60 15.97 3.53 2.46
N GLY A 61 15.54 2.49 3.18
CA GLY A 61 16.30 1.93 4.29
C GLY A 61 15.99 0.46 4.51
N ARG A 62 15.53 0.12 5.73
CA ARG A 62 15.27 -1.24 6.19
C ARG A 62 13.84 -1.37 6.70
N ILE A 63 13.36 -2.59 6.84
CA ILE A 63 12.10 -2.82 7.54
C ILE A 63 12.35 -2.75 9.05
N HIS A 64 11.62 -1.87 9.74
CA HIS A 64 11.70 -1.67 11.18
C HIS A 64 10.40 -2.12 11.87
N ILE A 65 10.54 -2.56 13.12
CA ILE A 65 9.44 -2.97 14.00
C ILE A 65 9.59 -2.08 15.22
N HIS A 66 8.65 -1.17 15.41
CA HIS A 66 8.68 -0.16 16.48
C HIS A 66 7.86 -0.58 17.70
N SER A 67 6.91 -1.50 17.51
CA SER A 67 6.08 -2.07 18.58
C SER A 67 6.81 -2.97 19.58
N GLY A 68 8.06 -3.33 19.28
CA GLY A 68 8.76 -4.43 19.95
C GLY A 68 8.30 -5.80 19.46
N PHE A 69 9.04 -6.83 19.88
CA PHE A 69 8.76 -8.22 19.53
C PHE A 69 7.71 -8.84 20.46
N SER A 70 6.88 -9.70 19.90
CA SER A 70 5.96 -10.55 20.64
C SER A 70 6.74 -11.42 21.63
N PRO A 71 6.25 -11.62 22.88
CA PRO A 71 6.86 -12.55 23.82
C PRO A 71 6.92 -14.01 23.33
N ARG A 72 6.16 -14.36 22.29
CA ARG A 72 6.14 -15.70 21.68
C ARG A 72 7.03 -15.79 20.44
N PHE A 73 7.69 -14.70 20.06
CA PHE A 73 8.58 -14.69 18.91
C PHE A 73 9.86 -15.48 19.22
N ASP A 74 10.19 -16.40 18.32
CA ASP A 74 11.40 -17.22 18.40
C ASP A 74 12.25 -16.95 17.17
N GLU A 75 13.24 -16.09 17.33
CA GLU A 75 14.15 -15.66 16.26
C GLU A 75 14.94 -16.84 15.65
N SER A 76 15.16 -17.92 16.40
CA SER A 76 15.91 -19.09 15.93
C SER A 76 15.20 -19.86 14.82
N LYS A 77 13.89 -19.66 14.64
CA LYS A 77 13.09 -20.28 13.57
C LYS A 77 13.22 -19.58 12.22
N TRP A 78 13.94 -18.45 12.17
CA TRP A 78 14.02 -17.60 11.00
C TRP A 78 15.46 -17.39 10.57
N ASP A 79 15.67 -17.48 9.27
CA ASP A 79 16.90 -17.04 8.60
C ASP A 79 16.81 -15.55 8.19
N ILE A 80 15.99 -14.78 8.93
CA ILE A 80 15.76 -13.36 8.74
C ILE A 80 16.12 -12.69 10.07
N ARG A 81 16.87 -11.59 10.00
CA ARG A 81 17.29 -10.79 11.15
C ARG A 81 16.69 -9.38 11.06
N HIS A 82 16.42 -8.80 12.23
CA HIS A 82 15.91 -7.44 12.35
C HIS A 82 17.04 -6.43 12.64
N PRO A 83 17.02 -5.20 12.08
CA PRO A 83 16.10 -4.73 11.03
C PRO A 83 16.30 -5.48 9.71
N VAL A 84 15.23 -5.70 8.95
CA VAL A 84 15.30 -6.52 7.73
C VAL A 84 15.79 -5.66 6.56
N GLU A 85 16.91 -6.05 5.96
CA GLU A 85 17.41 -5.45 4.73
C GLU A 85 16.54 -5.84 3.53
N TRP A 86 16.26 -4.91 2.62
CA TRP A 86 15.52 -5.26 1.39
C TRP A 86 16.28 -6.25 0.51
N SER A 87 17.62 -6.22 0.51
CA SER A 87 18.42 -7.22 -0.20
C SER A 87 18.11 -8.64 0.30
N ALA A 88 17.90 -8.80 1.61
CA ALA A 88 17.55 -10.09 2.20
C ALA A 88 16.17 -10.59 1.75
N GLU A 89 15.21 -9.71 1.39
CA GLU A 89 13.97 -10.14 0.72
C GLU A 89 14.26 -10.62 -0.70
N SER A 90 15.05 -9.85 -1.46
CA SER A 90 15.31 -10.15 -2.87
C SER A 90 16.11 -11.43 -3.10
N GLU A 91 16.89 -11.86 -2.11
CA GLU A 91 17.70 -13.08 -2.12
C GLU A 91 16.91 -14.33 -1.67
N GLN A 92 15.69 -14.17 -1.14
CA GLN A 92 14.89 -15.30 -0.66
C GLN A 92 14.30 -16.13 -1.79
N ILE A 93 14.47 -17.46 -1.66
CA ILE A 93 13.79 -18.44 -2.53
C ILE A 93 12.28 -18.44 -2.27
N ASP A 94 11.85 -18.40 -1.00
CA ASP A 94 10.44 -18.25 -0.63
C ASP A 94 10.18 -16.85 -0.05
N ARG A 95 9.78 -15.93 -0.92
CA ARG A 95 9.51 -14.53 -0.56
C ARG A 95 8.44 -14.39 0.53
N ARG A 96 7.55 -15.40 0.69
CA ARG A 96 6.52 -15.44 1.74
C ARG A 96 7.07 -15.44 3.16
N LEU A 97 8.38 -15.67 3.33
CA LEU A 97 9.01 -15.67 4.64
C LEU A 97 9.03 -14.27 5.26
N VAL A 98 9.23 -13.18 4.50
CA VAL A 98 9.22 -11.82 5.09
C VAL A 98 7.87 -11.47 5.72
N PRO A 99 6.71 -11.54 5.03
CA PRO A 99 5.43 -11.27 5.68
C PRO A 99 5.16 -12.17 6.89
N ARG A 100 5.48 -13.48 6.81
CA ARG A 100 5.29 -14.41 7.93
C ARG A 100 6.21 -14.13 9.11
N PHE A 101 7.45 -13.71 8.84
CA PHE A 101 8.40 -13.27 9.86
C PHE A 101 7.86 -12.05 10.58
N LEU A 102 7.38 -11.05 9.84
CA LEU A 102 6.81 -9.83 10.39
C LEU A 102 5.57 -10.14 11.25
N GLU A 103 4.66 -10.99 10.76
CA GLU A 103 3.49 -11.46 11.52
C GLU A 103 3.88 -12.10 12.85
N ALA A 104 4.81 -13.06 12.81
CA ALA A 104 5.29 -13.74 14.01
C ALA A 104 6.01 -12.77 14.96
N ALA A 105 6.79 -11.84 14.41
CA ALA A 105 7.56 -10.86 15.16
C ALA A 105 6.66 -9.91 15.94
N VAL A 106 5.57 -9.40 15.35
CA VAL A 106 4.61 -8.53 16.05
C VAL A 106 3.48 -9.29 16.76
N GLY A 107 3.43 -10.62 16.64
CA GLY A 107 2.44 -11.46 17.31
C GLY A 107 1.07 -11.45 16.66
N LEU A 108 1.00 -11.14 15.37
CA LEU A 108 -0.23 -11.26 14.60
C LEU A 108 -0.64 -12.75 14.48
N PRO A 109 -1.93 -13.09 14.69
CA PRO A 109 -2.37 -14.47 14.66
C PRO A 109 -2.36 -15.01 13.24
N VAL A 110 -1.59 -16.08 12.98
CA VAL A 110 -1.55 -16.71 11.65
C VAL A 110 -2.98 -17.16 11.25
N PRO A 111 -3.57 -16.62 10.16
CA PRO A 111 -4.90 -17.03 9.74
C PRO A 111 -4.91 -18.51 9.32
N THR A 112 -5.85 -19.28 9.86
CA THR A 112 -6.02 -20.71 9.54
C THR A 112 -6.41 -20.92 8.07
N GLU A 113 -7.18 -19.99 7.51
CA GLU A 113 -7.56 -19.92 6.10
C GLU A 113 -7.24 -18.53 5.55
N SER A 114 -7.12 -18.39 4.23
CA SER A 114 -6.97 -17.06 3.64
C SER A 114 -8.26 -16.27 3.83
N PRO A 115 -8.23 -15.07 4.45
CA PRO A 115 -9.41 -14.24 4.60
C PRO A 115 -10.08 -13.94 3.27
N LEU A 116 -11.41 -13.75 3.30
CA LEU A 116 -12.16 -13.30 2.14
C LEU A 116 -11.62 -11.95 1.67
N THR A 117 -11.54 -11.78 0.35
CA THR A 117 -11.19 -10.47 -0.23
C THR A 117 -12.27 -9.45 0.11
N THR A 118 -11.85 -8.40 0.81
CA THR A 118 -12.65 -7.19 1.10
C THR A 118 -12.29 -6.08 0.11
N PRO A 119 -13.11 -5.02 0.00
CA PRO A 119 -12.77 -3.86 -0.82
C PRO A 119 -11.38 -3.27 -0.50
N LYS A 120 -11.04 -3.10 0.78
CA LYS A 120 -9.72 -2.61 1.25
C LYS A 120 -8.59 -3.52 0.78
N THR A 121 -8.70 -4.83 1.02
CA THR A 121 -7.64 -5.77 0.60
C THR A 121 -7.49 -5.81 -0.92
N LEU A 122 -8.58 -5.60 -1.67
CA LEU A 122 -8.54 -5.57 -3.13
C LEU A 122 -7.78 -4.36 -3.65
N VAL A 123 -7.95 -3.18 -3.04
CA VAL A 123 -7.22 -1.95 -3.40
C VAL A 123 -5.71 -2.17 -3.35
N PHE A 124 -5.18 -2.67 -2.22
CA PHE A 124 -3.74 -2.88 -2.06
C PHE A 124 -3.19 -3.98 -2.96
N ARG A 125 -3.99 -5.02 -3.22
CA ARG A 125 -3.62 -6.06 -4.19
C ARG A 125 -3.58 -5.51 -5.61
N VAL A 126 -4.51 -4.62 -5.98
CA VAL A 126 -4.50 -3.94 -7.29
C VAL A 126 -3.28 -3.03 -7.40
N ILE A 127 -2.95 -2.24 -6.36
CA ILE A 127 -1.76 -1.38 -6.32
C ILE A 127 -0.49 -2.20 -6.60
N TYR A 128 -0.28 -3.29 -5.85
CA TYR A 128 0.88 -4.17 -6.06
C TYR A 128 0.95 -4.68 -7.51
N GLN A 129 -0.17 -5.14 -8.09
CA GLN A 129 -0.19 -5.64 -9.46
C GLN A 129 0.07 -4.56 -10.50
N LEU A 130 -0.43 -3.34 -10.31
CA LEU A 130 -0.15 -2.22 -11.20
C LEU A 130 1.35 -1.92 -11.24
N LEU A 131 1.99 -1.82 -10.07
CA LEU A 131 3.43 -1.59 -9.97
C LEU A 131 4.25 -2.75 -10.53
N LEU A 132 3.78 -4.00 -10.37
CA LEU A 132 4.41 -5.17 -10.97
C LEU A 132 4.39 -5.09 -12.50
N PHE A 133 3.26 -4.69 -13.10
CA PHE A 133 3.14 -4.55 -14.54
C PHE A 133 4.04 -3.44 -15.10
N THR A 134 4.27 -2.39 -14.31
CA THR A 134 4.95 -1.17 -14.77
C THR A 134 6.43 -1.12 -14.39
N LEU A 135 6.95 -2.13 -13.65
CA LEU A 135 8.33 -2.17 -13.15
C LEU A 135 9.39 -1.83 -14.21
N ASN A 136 9.23 -2.40 -15.42
CA ASN A 136 10.15 -2.24 -16.54
C ASN A 136 9.69 -1.20 -17.57
N GLU A 137 8.60 -0.48 -17.32
CA GLU A 137 8.17 0.61 -18.21
C GLU A 137 9.16 1.79 -18.11
N PRO A 138 9.38 2.54 -19.20
CA PRO A 138 10.27 3.70 -19.16
C PRO A 138 9.70 4.82 -18.27
N GLN A 139 8.37 4.96 -18.22
CA GLN A 139 7.70 5.92 -17.35
C GLN A 139 7.92 5.59 -15.87
N GLU A 140 7.96 6.62 -15.04
CA GLU A 140 7.98 6.48 -13.59
C GLU A 140 6.57 6.29 -13.08
N TRP A 141 6.32 5.17 -12.41
CA TRP A 141 5.03 4.83 -11.80
C TRP A 141 5.17 4.77 -10.30
N GLU A 142 4.26 5.46 -9.61
CA GLU A 142 4.24 5.56 -8.16
C GLU A 142 2.80 5.45 -7.66
N VAL A 143 2.66 5.02 -6.41
CA VAL A 143 1.41 5.10 -5.65
C VAL A 143 1.67 5.78 -4.33
N GLN A 144 1.09 6.96 -4.14
CA GLN A 144 1.30 7.79 -2.95
C GLN A 144 -0.02 7.96 -2.19
N SER A 145 0.04 8.16 -0.88
CA SER A 145 -1.10 8.61 -0.10
C SER A 145 -1.53 9.98 -0.59
N ALA A 146 -2.83 10.21 -0.64
CA ALA A 146 -3.37 11.52 -0.99
C ALA A 146 -3.49 12.45 0.23
N LEU A 147 -3.09 11.98 1.43
CA LEU A 147 -2.95 12.82 2.60
C LEU A 147 -1.82 13.82 2.38
N PHE A 148 -2.12 15.10 2.63
CA PHE A 148 -1.08 16.11 2.78
C PHE A 148 -0.24 15.82 4.03
N ASP A 149 0.98 15.31 3.85
CA ASP A 149 1.94 15.14 4.94
C ASP A 149 2.81 16.39 5.10
N SER A 150 2.47 17.22 6.09
CA SER A 150 3.21 18.43 6.43
C SER A 150 4.54 18.18 7.13
N ASP A 151 4.83 16.94 7.53
CA ASP A 151 6.04 16.58 8.27
C ASP A 151 7.26 16.37 7.34
N GLY A 152 7.05 16.37 6.02
CA GLY A 152 8.13 16.48 5.04
C GLY A 152 8.73 17.89 5.04
N MET A 153 10.06 18.00 5.09
CA MET A 153 10.80 19.28 4.98
C MET A 153 10.60 20.02 3.65
N ASP A 154 9.75 19.52 2.75
CA ASP A 154 9.41 20.09 1.46
C ASP A 154 7.98 20.66 1.53
N THR A 155 7.82 21.79 2.23
CA THR A 155 6.53 22.47 2.44
C THR A 155 5.87 22.99 1.16
N ASP A 156 6.57 22.91 0.02
CA ASP A 156 6.13 23.39 -1.29
C ASP A 156 5.55 22.27 -2.19
N TRP A 157 5.62 20.99 -1.76
CA TRP A 157 5.08 19.85 -2.52
C TRP A 157 3.64 19.51 -2.08
N ASP A 158 2.66 20.20 -2.65
CA ASP A 158 1.24 19.79 -2.61
C ASP A 158 0.81 19.33 -4.01
N PRO A 159 0.81 18.01 -4.29
CA PRO A 159 0.41 17.53 -5.61
C PRO A 159 -1.11 17.65 -5.86
N ASN A 160 -1.90 18.08 -4.87
CA ASN A 160 -3.36 18.25 -4.91
C ASN A 160 -4.06 17.26 -5.86
N TYR A 161 -3.90 15.96 -5.56
CA TYR A 161 -4.38 14.89 -6.43
C TYR A 161 -5.89 14.91 -6.71
N PHE A 162 -6.65 15.62 -5.87
CA PHE A 162 -8.10 15.76 -5.99
C PHE A 162 -8.53 16.83 -7.00
N ALA A 163 -7.62 17.72 -7.44
CA ALA A 163 -7.95 18.84 -8.33
C ALA A 163 -8.67 18.39 -9.61
N ASP A 164 -8.14 17.35 -10.25
CA ASP A 164 -8.63 16.84 -11.54
C ASP A 164 -9.54 15.60 -11.40
N VAL A 165 -9.85 15.17 -10.17
CA VAL A 165 -10.64 13.96 -9.90
C VAL A 165 -11.91 14.32 -9.13
N THR A 166 -12.90 14.88 -9.84
CA THR A 166 -14.14 15.41 -9.24
C THR A 166 -14.86 14.39 -8.35
N SER A 167 -14.96 13.12 -8.76
CA SER A 167 -15.66 12.10 -7.96
C SER A 167 -14.96 11.82 -6.62
N ALA A 168 -13.62 11.85 -6.58
CA ALA A 168 -12.87 11.72 -5.32
C ALA A 168 -13.03 12.96 -4.44
N ARG A 169 -13.01 14.16 -5.03
CA ARG A 169 -13.26 15.41 -4.29
C ARG A 169 -14.64 15.44 -3.66
N LEU A 170 -15.66 14.96 -4.36
CA LEU A 170 -17.02 14.84 -3.83
C LEU A 170 -17.09 13.81 -2.70
N ALA A 171 -16.44 12.65 -2.85
CA ALA A 171 -16.36 11.63 -1.79
C ALA A 171 -15.66 12.19 -0.53
N LEU A 172 -14.60 12.96 -0.71
CA LEU A 172 -13.88 13.61 0.39
C LEU A 172 -14.74 14.66 1.10
N ALA A 173 -15.47 15.50 0.36
CA ALA A 173 -16.33 16.54 0.92
C ALA A 173 -17.53 16.01 1.73
N GLN A 174 -17.91 14.74 1.53
CA GLN A 174 -18.94 14.07 2.31
C GLN A 174 -18.43 13.52 3.64
N SER A 175 -17.11 13.56 3.90
CA SER A 175 -16.52 13.12 5.17
C SER A 175 -16.69 14.15 6.28
N SER A 176 -16.95 13.65 7.49
CA SER A 176 -16.97 14.45 8.72
C SER A 176 -15.59 14.94 9.16
N ASN A 177 -14.50 14.31 8.68
CA ASN A 177 -13.13 14.72 8.93
C ASN A 177 -12.26 14.57 7.66
N PRO A 178 -12.34 15.54 6.72
CA PRO A 178 -11.67 15.44 5.43
C PRO A 178 -10.17 15.19 5.52
N ASN A 179 -9.44 15.82 6.45
CA ASN A 179 -7.99 15.66 6.55
C ASN A 179 -7.61 14.22 6.92
N GLN A 180 -8.26 13.62 7.92
CA GLN A 180 -8.03 12.19 8.21
C GLN A 180 -8.54 11.27 7.10
N GLN A 181 -9.53 11.70 6.32
CA GLN A 181 -10.09 10.87 5.25
C GLN A 181 -9.17 10.80 4.02
N GLN A 182 -8.34 11.82 3.77
CA GLN A 182 -7.41 11.82 2.64
C GLN A 182 -6.41 10.65 2.70
N SER A 183 -6.05 10.16 3.90
CA SER A 183 -5.15 9.02 4.04
C SER A 183 -5.72 7.71 3.51
N HIS A 184 -7.04 7.62 3.34
CA HIS A 184 -7.71 6.46 2.74
C HIS A 184 -7.72 6.49 1.21
N PHE A 185 -7.12 7.52 0.59
CA PHE A 185 -6.98 7.62 -0.85
C PHE A 185 -5.52 7.43 -1.25
N TRP A 186 -5.31 6.67 -2.31
CA TRP A 186 -4.01 6.33 -2.87
C TRP A 186 -3.97 6.78 -4.33
N ALA A 187 -3.14 7.78 -4.63
CA ALA A 187 -2.95 8.33 -5.96
C ALA A 187 -2.06 7.44 -6.79
N VAL A 188 -2.54 6.98 -7.95
CA VAL A 188 -1.72 6.30 -8.94
C VAL A 188 -1.13 7.35 -9.87
N VAL A 189 0.18 7.53 -9.79
CA VAL A 189 0.93 8.60 -10.46
C VAL A 189 1.81 8.02 -11.57
N ARG A 190 1.85 8.68 -12.71
CA ARG A 190 2.76 8.37 -13.82
C ARG A 190 3.46 9.64 -14.31
N ASP A 191 4.79 9.67 -14.26
CA ASP A 191 5.63 10.82 -14.60
C ASP A 191 5.12 12.12 -13.93
N GLY A 192 4.79 12.04 -12.64
CA GLY A 192 4.26 13.17 -11.85
C GLY A 192 2.78 13.50 -12.08
N ARG A 193 2.10 12.86 -13.05
CA ARG A 193 0.66 13.07 -13.30
C ARG A 193 -0.19 12.03 -12.56
N CYS A 194 -1.16 12.49 -11.77
CA CYS A 194 -2.19 11.62 -11.21
C CYS A 194 -3.10 11.07 -12.32
N LEU A 195 -3.16 9.74 -12.43
CA LEU A 195 -4.03 9.04 -13.38
C LEU A 195 -5.37 8.66 -12.73
N ALA A 196 -5.35 8.35 -11.44
CA ALA A 196 -6.51 7.92 -10.68
C ALA A 196 -6.26 7.99 -9.17
N LEU A 197 -7.34 8.01 -8.39
CA LEU A 197 -7.31 7.81 -6.94
C LEU A 197 -8.02 6.49 -6.61
N LEU A 198 -7.36 5.62 -5.85
CA LEU A 198 -7.94 4.41 -5.28
C LEU A 198 -8.31 4.68 -3.82
N GLN A 199 -9.59 4.57 -3.48
CA GLN A 199 -10.07 4.72 -2.12
C GLN A 199 -10.15 3.35 -1.43
N GLU A 200 -9.76 3.25 -0.15
CA GLU A 200 -9.73 1.99 0.61
C GLU A 200 -11.09 1.29 0.76
N ASN A 201 -12.21 1.98 0.52
CA ASN A 201 -13.53 1.37 0.42
C ASN A 201 -13.74 0.55 -0.87
N GLY A 202 -12.73 0.48 -1.75
CA GLY A 202 -12.78 -0.25 -3.02
C GLY A 202 -13.29 0.56 -4.19
N THR A 203 -13.28 1.90 -4.11
CA THR A 203 -13.68 2.76 -5.23
C THR A 203 -12.47 3.25 -6.01
N LEU A 204 -12.53 3.15 -7.34
CA LEU A 204 -11.59 3.78 -8.27
C LEU A 204 -12.19 5.08 -8.80
N HIS A 205 -11.50 6.19 -8.59
CA HIS A 205 -11.86 7.50 -9.09
C HIS A 205 -10.90 7.90 -10.21
N ARG A 206 -11.43 8.39 -11.33
CA ARG A 206 -10.66 8.82 -12.49
C ARG A 206 -11.10 10.22 -12.93
N PRO A 207 -10.23 11.00 -13.59
CA PRO A 207 -10.63 12.23 -14.24
C PRO A 207 -11.80 11.99 -15.21
N ASP A 208 -12.75 12.92 -15.23
CA ASP A 208 -13.89 12.96 -16.17
C ASP A 208 -14.68 11.65 -16.30
N SER A 209 -14.71 10.83 -15.25
CA SER A 209 -15.37 9.53 -15.24
C SER A 209 -16.14 9.29 -13.94
N GLU A 210 -17.22 8.53 -14.05
CA GLU A 210 -17.93 8.01 -12.89
C GLU A 210 -17.03 7.08 -12.05
N PRO A 211 -17.16 7.11 -10.70
CA PRO A 211 -16.43 6.21 -9.83
C PRO A 211 -16.78 4.75 -10.14
N THR A 212 -15.78 3.88 -10.07
CA THR A 212 -15.90 2.46 -10.41
C THR A 212 -15.69 1.60 -9.17
N GLU A 213 -16.65 0.74 -8.85
CA GLU A 213 -16.55 -0.24 -7.76
C GLU A 213 -15.59 -1.38 -8.14
N LEU A 214 -14.44 -1.49 -7.46
CA LEU A 214 -13.45 -2.53 -7.74
C LEU A 214 -13.99 -3.92 -7.44
N MET A 215 -14.87 -4.07 -6.44
CA MET A 215 -15.49 -5.37 -6.13
C MET A 215 -16.33 -5.88 -7.30
N SER A 216 -17.10 -5.00 -7.97
CA SER A 216 -17.83 -5.37 -9.19
C SER A 216 -16.87 -5.81 -10.30
N LEU A 217 -15.78 -5.06 -10.53
CA LEU A 217 -14.75 -5.47 -11.49
C LEU A 217 -14.09 -6.81 -11.14
N TYR A 218 -13.93 -7.11 -9.84
CA TYR A 218 -13.37 -8.36 -9.35
C TYR A 218 -14.31 -9.53 -9.58
N ASP A 219 -15.60 -9.38 -9.26
CA ASP A 219 -16.62 -10.39 -9.53
C ASP A 219 -16.78 -10.65 -11.03
N ASP A 220 -16.83 -9.60 -11.86
CA ASP A 220 -16.85 -9.69 -13.33
C ASP A 220 -15.57 -10.30 -13.92
N SER A 221 -14.51 -10.38 -13.14
CA SER A 221 -13.24 -11.01 -13.49
C SER A 221 -13.12 -12.42 -12.90
N HIS A 222 -14.24 -13.00 -12.44
CA HIS A 222 -14.29 -14.30 -11.77
C HIS A 222 -13.37 -14.38 -10.54
N ARG A 223 -13.25 -13.26 -9.82
CA ARG A 223 -12.40 -13.13 -8.62
C ARG A 223 -10.92 -13.41 -8.90
N ASP A 224 -10.47 -13.11 -10.12
CA ASP A 224 -9.07 -13.19 -10.53
C ASP A 224 -8.40 -11.82 -10.42
N ILE A 225 -7.40 -11.72 -9.54
CA ILE A 225 -6.72 -10.46 -9.25
C ILE A 225 -5.93 -9.91 -10.46
N LEU A 226 -5.36 -10.78 -11.30
CA LEU A 226 -4.58 -10.34 -12.46
C LEU A 226 -5.51 -9.70 -13.49
N ARG A 227 -6.65 -10.35 -13.77
CA ARG A 227 -7.68 -9.82 -14.68
C ARG A 227 -8.24 -8.50 -14.18
N THR A 228 -8.52 -8.39 -12.88
CA THR A 228 -9.00 -7.15 -12.28
C THR A 228 -7.97 -6.03 -12.40
N ALA A 229 -6.70 -6.28 -12.04
CA ALA A 229 -5.65 -5.28 -12.15
C ALA A 229 -5.39 -4.86 -13.61
N MET A 230 -5.48 -5.78 -14.57
CA MET A 230 -5.40 -5.46 -15.99
C MET A 230 -6.54 -4.55 -16.45
N LYS A 231 -7.79 -4.82 -16.03
CA LYS A 231 -8.94 -3.94 -16.31
C LYS A 231 -8.73 -2.55 -15.68
N VAL A 232 -8.27 -2.48 -14.44
CA VAL A 232 -7.95 -1.20 -13.78
C VAL A 232 -6.87 -0.45 -14.57
N ARG A 233 -5.77 -1.13 -14.95
CA ARG A 233 -4.71 -0.53 -15.77
C ARG A 233 -5.27 0.03 -17.09
N GLN A 234 -6.13 -0.71 -17.78
CA GLN A 234 -6.78 -0.24 -19.00
C GLN A 234 -7.62 1.02 -18.75
N LEU A 235 -8.42 1.05 -17.67
CA LEU A 235 -9.26 2.19 -17.33
C LEU A 235 -8.47 3.47 -17.01
N ILE A 236 -7.28 3.36 -16.42
CA ILE A 236 -6.46 4.52 -16.02
C ILE A 236 -5.43 4.93 -17.10
N THR A 237 -5.23 4.10 -18.12
CA THR A 237 -4.27 4.39 -19.22
C THR A 237 -4.94 4.62 -20.56
N ALA A 238 -6.23 4.33 -20.71
CA ALA A 238 -6.97 4.62 -21.92
C ALA A 238 -6.93 6.13 -22.23
N PRO A 239 -6.76 6.52 -23.50
CA PRO A 239 -6.97 7.91 -23.90
C PRO A 239 -8.41 8.30 -23.55
N THR A 240 -8.56 9.39 -22.79
CA THR A 240 -9.84 10.08 -22.59
C THR A 240 -10.30 10.72 -23.90
#